data_AF-R6XNS5-F1
#
_entry.id   AF-R6XNS5-F1
#
_cell.length_a   1.000
_cell.length_b   1.000
_cell.length_c   1.000
_cell.angle_alpha   90.00
_cell.angle_beta   90.00
_cell.angle_gamma   90.00
#
_symmetry.space_group_name_H-M   'P 1'
#
loop_
_entity.id
_entity.type
_entity.pdbx_description
1 polymer ?
#
loop_
_entity_poly.entity_id
_entity_poly.type
_entity_poly.pdbx_seq_one_letter_code
_entity_poly.pdbx_strand_id
1 'polypeptide(L)'
;MERRGPMAAHTAFDIITQEIRDVMKKLDESLVVDTQELKQVRRPGKKKVVIVKEIMGQGAMHDNFILPVEPVGVLGARANVDLGNVPICVSPLEVLDGCIHALTCIGPASKEMSRHYWREPLVLEALHDPEVDLCGVVFVGSPQINAEKFYVSRRLGHTVEMMDADGAFVTTEGFGNNHIDFASHIEQIGMRGIPVVGMSYCAVQGALVVGNKYMQYMVDNNKSEAGIENEILGNNTLCPEDAVRALAMLKTAMAGEDVKAAEKKWNPNVKSTNVELIESAYGTKIDLVGNEQELPMSEKRRLKYS
;
A
#
# COMPACT_ATOMS: atom_id res chain seq x y z
N MET A 1 0.87 -23.08 14.63
CA MET A 1 1.88 -23.76 13.78
C MET A 1 3.21 -23.05 13.99
N GLU A 2 4.31 -23.77 14.19
CA GLU A 2 5.62 -23.15 14.43
C GLU A 2 6.22 -22.61 13.12
N ARG A 3 6.62 -21.33 13.09
CA ARG A 3 7.08 -20.61 11.88
C ARG A 3 8.59 -20.34 11.89
N ARG A 4 9.39 -21.34 12.27
CA ARG A 4 10.84 -21.21 12.51
C ARG A 4 11.62 -20.61 11.35
N GLY A 5 11.36 -21.06 10.13
CA GLY A 5 12.06 -20.58 8.92
C GLY A 5 11.82 -19.09 8.65
N PRO A 6 10.56 -18.65 8.48
CA PRO A 6 10.25 -17.23 8.34
C PRO A 6 10.80 -16.38 9.49
N MET A 7 10.59 -16.79 10.74
CA MET A 7 11.11 -16.07 11.92
C MET A 7 12.64 -15.91 11.86
N ALA A 8 13.37 -16.95 11.44
CA ALA A 8 14.82 -16.89 11.31
C ALA A 8 15.26 -15.90 10.23
N ALA A 9 14.55 -15.81 9.10
CA ALA A 9 14.86 -14.86 8.04
C ALA A 9 14.63 -13.41 8.48
N HIS A 10 13.50 -13.12 9.13
CA HIS A 10 13.23 -11.81 9.72
C HIS A 10 14.27 -11.43 10.77
N THR A 11 14.63 -12.37 11.66
CA THR A 11 15.65 -12.16 12.70
C THR A 11 17.03 -11.89 12.07
N ALA A 12 17.41 -12.64 11.04
CA ALA A 12 18.69 -12.41 10.35
C ALA A 12 18.75 -11.02 9.69
N PHE A 13 17.66 -10.55 9.10
CA PHE A 13 17.58 -9.20 8.54
C PHE A 13 17.67 -8.13 9.63
N ASP A 14 17.01 -8.32 10.77
CA ASP A 14 17.07 -7.38 11.90
C ASP A 14 18.47 -7.31 12.52
N ILE A 15 19.23 -8.43 12.57
CA ILE A 15 20.63 -8.41 13.02
C ILE A 15 21.47 -7.48 12.14
N ILE A 16 21.36 -7.62 10.81
CA ILE A 16 22.09 -6.74 9.87
C ILE A 16 21.63 -5.29 10.03
N THR A 17 20.32 -5.07 10.17
CA THR A 17 19.74 -3.74 10.36
C THR A 17 20.19 -3.11 11.67
N GLN A 18 20.35 -3.90 12.74
CA GLN A 18 20.83 -3.43 14.04
C GLN A 18 22.25 -2.88 13.96
N GLU A 19 23.15 -3.57 13.26
CA GLU A 19 24.52 -3.08 13.07
C GLU A 19 24.52 -1.70 12.40
N ILE A 20 23.65 -1.50 11.41
CA ILE A 20 23.45 -0.20 10.76
C ILE A 20 22.89 0.82 11.76
N ARG A 21 21.82 0.49 12.51
CA ARG A 21 21.23 1.39 13.52
C ARG A 21 22.27 1.83 14.56
N ASP A 22 23.10 0.91 15.03
CA ASP A 22 24.11 1.18 16.07
C ASP A 22 25.24 2.08 15.57
N VAL A 23 25.59 2.00 14.28
CA VAL A 23 26.51 2.95 13.64
C VAL A 23 25.82 4.30 13.45
N MET A 24 24.59 4.32 12.90
CA MET A 24 23.82 5.55 12.63
C MET A 24 23.63 6.41 13.88
N LYS A 25 23.35 5.81 15.04
CA LYS A 25 23.19 6.50 16.33
C LYS A 25 24.44 7.23 16.83
N LYS A 26 25.62 6.89 16.29
CA LYS A 26 26.92 7.44 16.69
C LYS A 26 27.53 8.35 15.61
N LEU A 27 26.88 8.48 14.45
CA LEU A 27 27.37 9.34 13.38
C LEU A 27 27.35 10.80 13.82
N ASP A 28 28.37 11.53 13.39
CA ASP A 28 28.47 12.96 13.62
C ASP A 28 27.41 13.71 12.78
N GLU A 29 26.79 14.74 13.37
CA GLU A 29 25.76 15.53 12.69
C GLU A 29 26.25 16.20 11.40
N SER A 30 27.57 16.40 11.22
CA SER A 30 28.14 16.90 9.96
C SER A 30 27.95 15.98 8.76
N LEU A 31 27.60 14.70 8.97
CA LEU A 31 27.29 13.76 7.90
C LEU A 31 25.81 13.80 7.47
N VAL A 32 24.98 14.60 8.15
CA VAL A 32 23.56 14.77 7.79
C VAL A 32 23.48 15.53 6.46
N VAL A 33 22.92 14.87 5.45
CA VAL A 33 22.74 15.44 4.10
C VAL A 33 21.35 16.07 3.90
N ASP A 34 20.38 15.69 4.74
CA ASP A 34 19.00 16.15 4.66
C ASP A 34 18.34 16.05 6.04
N THR A 35 17.39 16.94 6.31
CA THR A 35 16.59 16.93 7.54
C THR A 35 15.14 17.18 7.20
N GLN A 36 14.29 16.22 7.54
CA GLN A 36 12.86 16.30 7.33
C GLN A 36 12.13 16.26 8.67
N GLU A 37 11.21 17.20 8.88
CA GLU A 37 10.31 17.20 10.03
C GLU A 37 8.96 16.60 9.61
N LEU A 38 8.61 15.44 10.16
CA LEU A 38 7.32 14.78 9.91
C LEU A 38 6.30 15.19 10.97
N LYS A 39 5.29 15.97 10.57
CA LYS A 39 4.22 16.44 11.45
C LYS A 39 2.92 15.74 11.15
N GLN A 40 2.26 15.22 12.19
CA GLN A 40 0.88 14.79 12.06
C GLN A 40 -0.01 16.02 12.01
N VAL A 41 -0.59 16.29 10.83
CA VAL A 41 -1.53 17.39 10.64
C VAL A 41 -2.94 16.83 10.65
N ARG A 42 -3.73 17.21 11.66
CA ARG A 42 -5.18 16.98 11.68
C ARG A 42 -5.90 18.23 11.22
N ARG A 43 -6.97 18.05 10.44
CA ARG A 43 -7.77 19.14 9.87
C ARG A 43 -9.25 19.00 10.25
N PRO A 44 -9.62 19.26 11.53
CA PRO A 44 -11.01 19.21 11.95
C PRO A 44 -11.94 20.02 11.03
N GLY A 45 -13.06 19.42 10.62
CA GLY A 45 -14.02 20.03 9.70
C GLY A 45 -13.73 19.80 8.20
N LYS A 46 -12.58 19.23 7.85
CA LYS A 46 -12.33 18.69 6.51
C LYS A 46 -12.82 17.24 6.40
N LYS A 47 -12.93 16.75 5.16
CA LYS A 47 -13.34 15.38 4.87
C LYS A 47 -12.34 14.40 5.45
N LYS A 48 -12.82 13.50 6.33
CA LYS A 48 -11.99 12.55 7.05
C LYS A 48 -11.70 11.34 6.16
N VAL A 49 -10.42 11.06 5.92
CA VAL A 49 -10.01 9.92 5.09
C VAL A 49 -9.18 8.93 5.89
N VAL A 50 -9.32 7.64 5.57
CA VAL A 50 -8.55 6.55 6.17
C VAL A 50 -7.80 5.78 5.08
N ILE A 51 -6.58 5.36 5.37
CA ILE A 51 -5.83 4.45 4.49
C ILE A 51 -5.89 3.05 5.09
N VAL A 52 -6.42 2.09 4.34
CA VAL A 52 -6.34 0.67 4.69
C VAL A 52 -5.22 0.05 3.87
N LYS A 53 -4.21 -0.46 4.55
CA LYS A 53 -3.12 -1.26 3.96
C LYS A 53 -3.42 -2.72 4.24
N GLU A 54 -3.89 -3.45 3.23
CA GLU A 54 -3.88 -4.90 3.28
C GLU A 54 -2.43 -5.38 3.22
N ILE A 55 -2.03 -6.14 4.23
CA ILE A 55 -0.69 -6.66 4.42
C ILE A 55 -0.74 -8.19 4.42
N MET A 56 0.30 -8.81 3.91
CA MET A 56 0.34 -10.26 3.88
C MET A 56 0.36 -10.85 5.31
N GLY A 57 -0.50 -11.84 5.51
CA GLY A 57 -0.64 -12.54 6.79
C GLY A 57 -0.08 -13.95 6.80
N GLN A 58 0.18 -14.59 5.66
CA GLN A 58 0.55 -16.01 5.62
C GLN A 58 1.46 -16.33 4.42
N GLY A 59 2.42 -17.25 4.63
CA GLY A 59 3.41 -17.69 3.63
C GLY A 59 4.87 -17.52 4.08
N ALA A 60 5.79 -18.21 3.41
CA ALA A 60 7.21 -18.14 3.76
C ALA A 60 7.78 -16.74 3.46
N MET A 61 8.22 -16.01 4.50
CA MET A 61 8.61 -14.58 4.47
C MET A 61 7.46 -13.59 4.16
N HIS A 62 6.21 -14.01 4.27
CA HIS A 62 5.05 -13.16 3.94
C HIS A 62 4.43 -12.50 5.17
N ASP A 63 4.72 -12.98 6.37
CA ASP A 63 4.12 -12.39 7.56
C ASP A 63 4.83 -11.09 7.91
N ASN A 64 4.06 -10.00 7.94
CA ASN A 64 4.59 -8.70 8.35
C ASN A 64 4.53 -8.58 9.88
N PHE A 65 5.55 -7.95 10.45
CA PHE A 65 5.69 -7.72 11.89
C PHE A 65 5.34 -6.27 12.18
N ILE A 66 4.44 -6.04 13.12
CA ILE A 66 3.88 -4.71 13.40
C ILE A 66 4.30 -4.26 14.79
N LEU A 67 4.52 -2.95 14.92
CA LEU A 67 4.90 -2.23 16.14
C LEU A 67 6.17 -2.78 16.82
N PRO A 68 7.32 -2.85 16.12
CA PRO A 68 8.61 -3.14 16.75
C PRO A 68 9.05 -2.04 17.71
N VAL A 69 9.99 -2.37 18.60
CA VAL A 69 10.62 -1.41 19.52
C VAL A 69 11.52 -0.41 18.79
N GLU A 70 12.18 -0.85 17.71
CA GLU A 70 13.02 -0.02 16.87
C GLU A 70 12.51 -0.02 15.43
N PRO A 71 12.74 1.05 14.64
CA PRO A 71 12.25 1.15 13.28
C PRO A 71 12.58 -0.08 12.44
N VAL A 72 11.56 -0.69 11.84
CA VAL A 72 11.71 -1.86 10.96
C VAL A 72 12.36 -3.06 11.69
N GLY A 73 12.24 -3.14 13.01
CA GLY A 73 12.79 -4.25 13.81
C GLY A 73 11.87 -5.48 13.89
N VAL A 74 12.36 -6.52 14.55
CA VAL A 74 11.57 -7.69 14.95
C VAL A 74 11.37 -7.72 16.47
N LEU A 75 12.31 -7.15 17.23
CA LEU A 75 12.20 -7.08 18.69
C LEU A 75 10.94 -6.35 19.14
N GLY A 76 10.13 -7.01 19.97
CA GLY A 76 8.89 -6.49 20.53
C GLY A 76 7.71 -6.45 19.56
N ALA A 77 7.94 -6.62 18.26
CA ALA A 77 6.90 -6.65 17.25
C ALA A 77 5.93 -7.83 17.44
N ARG A 78 4.77 -7.73 16.81
CA ARG A 78 3.81 -8.83 16.69
C ARG A 78 3.63 -9.20 15.23
N ALA A 79 3.77 -10.49 14.96
CA ALA A 79 3.40 -11.10 13.70
C ALA A 79 1.90 -10.85 13.43
N ASN A 80 1.57 -10.36 12.24
CA ASN A 80 0.20 -10.05 11.83
C ASN A 80 -0.73 -11.27 11.97
N VAL A 81 -0.24 -12.47 11.62
CA VAL A 81 -1.01 -13.70 11.79
C VAL A 81 -1.32 -14.05 13.24
N ASP A 82 -0.42 -13.72 14.18
CA ASP A 82 -0.63 -13.99 15.60
C ASP A 82 -1.68 -13.03 16.20
N LEU A 83 -1.88 -11.87 15.56
CA LEU A 83 -2.98 -10.96 15.84
C LEU A 83 -4.31 -11.40 15.19
N GLY A 84 -4.30 -12.51 14.45
CA GLY A 84 -5.48 -13.04 13.75
C GLY A 84 -5.83 -12.27 12.47
N ASN A 85 -4.88 -11.54 11.88
CA ASN A 85 -5.07 -10.71 10.68
C ASN A 85 -6.11 -9.59 10.85
N VAL A 86 -6.56 -9.33 12.08
CA VAL A 86 -7.59 -8.32 12.36
C VAL A 86 -7.04 -6.90 12.15
N PRO A 87 -7.91 -5.91 11.91
CA PRO A 87 -7.49 -4.52 11.75
C PRO A 87 -6.66 -3.99 12.94
N ILE A 88 -5.48 -3.42 12.65
CA ILE A 88 -4.62 -2.71 13.59
C ILE A 88 -4.50 -1.26 13.13
N CYS A 89 -5.05 -0.34 13.91
CA CYS A 89 -5.00 1.09 13.61
C CYS A 89 -3.70 1.69 14.15
N VAL A 90 -3.02 2.46 13.31
CA VAL A 90 -1.82 3.22 13.65
C VAL A 90 -1.94 4.64 13.11
N SER A 91 -1.17 5.56 13.68
CA SER A 91 -1.03 6.91 13.15
C SER A 91 -0.24 6.91 11.84
N PRO A 92 -0.46 7.91 10.97
CA PRO A 92 0.37 8.12 9.78
C PRO A 92 1.87 8.18 10.09
N LEU A 93 2.23 8.79 11.22
CA LEU A 93 3.63 8.94 11.62
C LEU A 93 4.26 7.62 12.07
N GLU A 94 3.53 6.75 12.77
CA GLU A 94 4.04 5.41 13.10
C GLU A 94 4.42 4.64 11.83
N VAL A 95 3.64 4.76 10.75
CA VAL A 95 3.98 4.14 9.46
C VAL A 95 5.30 4.70 8.93
N LEU A 96 5.45 6.02 8.89
CA LEU A 96 6.66 6.71 8.42
C LEU A 96 7.88 6.49 9.34
N ASP A 97 7.66 6.18 10.61
CA ASP A 97 8.68 5.84 11.61
C ASP A 97 9.07 4.34 11.59
N GLY A 98 8.49 3.56 10.66
CA GLY A 98 8.87 2.17 10.45
C GLY A 98 8.21 1.20 11.44
N CYS A 99 6.96 1.46 11.82
CA CYS A 99 6.18 0.56 12.68
C CYS A 99 5.82 -0.80 12.04
N ILE A 100 6.30 -1.09 10.83
CA ILE A 100 6.10 -2.36 10.15
C ILE A 100 7.42 -2.86 9.56
N HIS A 101 7.69 -4.13 9.81
CA HIS A 101 8.79 -4.89 9.24
C HIS A 101 8.23 -5.92 8.26
N ALA A 102 8.59 -5.77 6.99
CA ALA A 102 8.11 -6.58 5.87
C ALA A 102 9.29 -6.98 4.97
N LEU A 103 9.31 -8.25 4.55
CA LEU A 103 10.28 -8.78 3.61
C LEU A 103 9.61 -9.05 2.23
N THR A 104 10.43 -9.38 1.24
CA THR A 104 9.95 -9.67 -0.12
C THR A 104 9.48 -11.12 -0.27
N CYS A 105 8.62 -11.38 -1.26
CA CYS A 105 8.13 -12.71 -1.65
C CYS A 105 8.50 -13.07 -3.11
N ILE A 106 7.88 -14.14 -3.64
CA ILE A 106 8.10 -14.65 -5.00
C ILE A 106 7.64 -13.67 -6.11
N GLY A 107 6.73 -12.76 -5.80
CA GLY A 107 6.31 -11.66 -6.67
C GLY A 107 6.96 -10.34 -6.23
N PRO A 108 8.28 -10.15 -6.43
CA PRO A 108 9.01 -9.02 -5.86
C PRO A 108 8.62 -7.68 -6.49
N ALA A 109 7.99 -7.65 -7.68
CA ALA A 109 7.60 -6.40 -8.33
C ALA A 109 6.40 -5.74 -7.67
N SER A 110 5.49 -6.52 -7.07
CA SER A 110 4.24 -6.00 -6.48
C SER A 110 4.21 -6.07 -4.95
N LYS A 111 5.19 -6.73 -4.32
CA LYS A 111 5.29 -6.86 -2.86
C LYS A 111 5.94 -5.62 -2.25
N GLU A 112 5.33 -5.09 -1.20
CA GLU A 112 5.91 -4.01 -0.42
C GLU A 112 6.80 -4.60 0.68
N MET A 113 8.08 -4.24 0.69
CA MET A 113 8.96 -4.45 1.86
C MET A 113 8.99 -3.24 2.77
N SER A 114 9.62 -3.34 3.94
CA SER A 114 9.69 -2.27 4.94
C SER A 114 10.04 -0.90 4.35
N ARG A 115 10.96 -0.88 3.38
CA ARG A 115 11.37 0.34 2.64
C ARG A 115 10.19 1.13 2.06
N HIS A 116 9.19 0.45 1.52
CA HIS A 116 8.03 1.08 0.91
C HIS A 116 7.10 1.64 1.98
N TYR A 117 6.89 0.90 3.08
CA TYR A 117 6.00 1.34 4.15
C TYR A 117 6.49 2.60 4.87
N TRP A 118 7.77 2.68 5.26
CA TRP A 118 8.25 3.91 5.92
C TRP A 118 8.43 5.10 4.97
N ARG A 119 8.26 4.87 3.66
CA ARG A 119 8.26 5.89 2.61
C ARG A 119 6.91 5.96 1.89
N GLU A 120 5.82 5.60 2.56
CA GLU A 120 4.52 5.41 1.93
C GLU A 120 4.06 6.70 1.19
N PRO A 121 4.06 6.71 -0.16
CA PRO A 121 3.63 7.86 -0.93
C PRO A 121 2.19 8.32 -0.66
N LEU A 122 1.24 7.40 -0.46
CA LEU A 122 -0.16 7.72 -0.19
C LEU A 122 -0.35 8.34 1.19
N VAL A 123 0.43 7.89 2.19
CA VAL A 123 0.44 8.53 3.51
C VAL A 123 0.95 9.95 3.39
N LEU A 124 2.08 10.15 2.70
CA LEU A 124 2.67 11.49 2.52
C LEU A 124 1.74 12.43 1.73
N GLU A 125 1.14 11.93 0.66
CA GLU A 125 0.21 12.68 -0.19
C GLU A 125 -1.02 13.14 0.61
N ALA A 126 -1.72 12.21 1.28
CA ALA A 126 -2.91 12.54 2.07
C ALA A 126 -2.59 13.36 3.33
N LEU A 127 -1.41 13.19 3.93
CA LEU A 127 -0.99 13.96 5.11
C LEU A 127 -0.74 15.44 4.76
N HIS A 128 -0.10 15.69 3.61
CA HIS A 128 0.22 17.05 3.17
C HIS A 128 -0.92 17.77 2.46
N ASP A 129 -1.92 17.03 1.97
CA ASP A 129 -3.06 17.64 1.29
C ASP A 129 -3.96 18.48 2.24
N PRO A 130 -4.23 19.76 1.90
CA PRO A 130 -4.97 20.68 2.77
C PRO A 130 -6.49 20.46 2.78
N GLU A 131 -7.03 19.63 1.88
CA GLU A 131 -8.47 19.45 1.71
C GLU A 131 -9.03 18.24 2.46
N VAL A 132 -8.15 17.32 2.88
CA VAL A 132 -8.52 16.10 3.62
C VAL A 132 -7.89 16.05 5.00
N ASP A 133 -8.59 15.40 5.93
CA ASP A 133 -8.10 15.06 7.26
C ASP A 133 -7.73 13.58 7.30
N LEU A 134 -6.43 13.26 7.14
CA LEU A 134 -5.95 11.89 7.25
C LEU A 134 -6.04 11.42 8.70
N CYS A 135 -7.03 10.56 8.99
CA CYS A 135 -7.35 10.19 10.35
C CYS A 135 -6.45 9.10 10.94
N GLY A 136 -5.94 8.20 10.10
CA GLY A 136 -5.15 7.06 10.51
C GLY A 136 -4.87 6.11 9.35
N VAL A 137 -4.02 5.13 9.61
CA VAL A 137 -3.74 4.01 8.74
C VAL A 137 -4.19 2.73 9.44
N VAL A 138 -4.82 1.82 8.71
CA VAL A 138 -5.31 0.54 9.23
C VAL A 138 -4.58 -0.58 8.50
N PHE A 139 -3.73 -1.31 9.21
CA PHE A 139 -3.18 -2.56 8.71
C PHE A 139 -4.21 -3.67 8.88
N VAL A 140 -4.43 -4.46 7.84
CA VAL A 140 -5.33 -5.63 7.88
C VAL A 140 -4.67 -6.79 7.16
N GLY A 141 -4.74 -7.99 7.71
CA GLY A 141 -4.10 -9.15 7.10
C GLY A 141 -4.94 -9.81 6.01
N SER A 142 -4.30 -10.65 5.20
CA SER A 142 -4.95 -11.55 4.23
C SER A 142 -4.92 -13.03 4.68
N PRO A 143 -5.97 -13.53 5.36
CA PRO A 143 -6.03 -14.93 5.79
C PRO A 143 -6.08 -15.90 4.61
N GLN A 144 -5.55 -17.12 4.74
CA GLN A 144 -5.71 -18.15 3.70
C GLN A 144 -7.12 -18.72 3.67
N ILE A 145 -7.79 -18.84 4.83
CA ILE A 145 -9.08 -19.51 4.93
C ILE A 145 -10.20 -18.53 4.58
N ASN A 146 -11.03 -18.89 3.58
CA ASN A 146 -12.11 -18.02 3.10
C ASN A 146 -13.03 -17.48 4.20
N ALA A 147 -13.42 -18.32 5.17
CA ALA A 147 -14.27 -17.87 6.27
C ALA A 147 -13.60 -16.78 7.13
N GLU A 148 -12.27 -16.85 7.30
CA GLU A 148 -11.50 -15.83 8.02
C GLU A 148 -11.37 -14.55 7.20
N LYS A 149 -11.19 -14.65 5.86
CA LYS A 149 -11.18 -13.48 4.96
C LYS A 149 -12.41 -12.59 5.17
N PHE A 150 -13.60 -13.21 5.15
CA PHE A 150 -14.87 -12.49 5.33
C PHE A 150 -15.11 -12.02 6.77
N TYR A 151 -14.59 -12.75 7.77
CA TYR A 151 -14.63 -12.30 9.16
C TYR A 151 -13.80 -11.03 9.34
N VAL A 152 -12.54 -11.06 8.87
CA VAL A 152 -11.59 -9.95 8.96
C VAL A 152 -12.10 -8.74 8.18
N SER A 153 -12.58 -8.91 6.95
CA SER A 153 -13.12 -7.81 6.15
C SER A 153 -14.35 -7.17 6.79
N ARG A 154 -15.23 -7.96 7.44
CA ARG A 154 -16.37 -7.40 8.18
C ARG A 154 -15.92 -6.60 9.39
N ARG A 155 -14.89 -7.05 10.11
CA ARG A 155 -14.30 -6.28 11.22
C ARG A 155 -13.66 -4.99 10.73
N LEU A 156 -13.01 -5.00 9.57
CA LEU A 156 -12.46 -3.81 8.93
C LEU A 156 -13.57 -2.79 8.62
N GLY A 157 -14.67 -3.24 7.99
CA GLY A 157 -15.80 -2.36 7.71
C GLY A 157 -16.34 -1.67 8.96
N HIS A 158 -16.57 -2.39 10.06
CA HIS A 158 -16.97 -1.77 11.33
C HIS A 158 -15.92 -0.82 11.89
N THR A 159 -14.62 -1.14 11.74
CA THR A 159 -13.53 -0.29 12.24
C THR A 159 -13.54 1.05 11.52
N VAL A 160 -13.62 1.05 10.19
CA VAL A 160 -13.68 2.26 9.37
C VAL A 160 -14.95 3.07 9.64
N GLU A 161 -16.09 2.41 9.82
CA GLU A 161 -17.36 3.07 10.22
C GLU A 161 -17.25 3.76 11.59
N MET A 162 -16.64 3.10 12.59
CA MET A 162 -16.42 3.69 13.92
C MET A 162 -15.43 4.86 13.91
N MET A 163 -14.56 4.94 12.90
CA MET A 163 -13.68 6.10 12.68
C MET A 163 -14.44 7.30 12.10
N ASP A 164 -15.69 7.10 11.66
CA ASP A 164 -16.55 8.13 11.06
C ASP A 164 -15.85 8.78 9.84
N ALA A 165 -15.34 7.92 8.95
CA ALA A 165 -14.61 8.31 7.75
C ALA A 165 -15.59 8.72 6.61
N ASP A 166 -15.28 9.82 5.93
CA ASP A 166 -15.98 10.27 4.73
C ASP A 166 -15.50 9.54 3.46
N GLY A 167 -14.30 8.97 3.49
CA GLY A 167 -13.71 8.25 2.37
C GLY A 167 -12.59 7.32 2.81
N ALA A 168 -12.31 6.29 2.03
CA ALA A 168 -11.25 5.33 2.33
C ALA A 168 -10.40 5.00 1.11
N PHE A 169 -9.13 4.71 1.37
CA PHE A 169 -8.27 3.99 0.45
C PHE A 169 -8.17 2.55 0.92
N VAL A 170 -8.16 1.60 -0.01
CA VAL A 170 -7.76 0.23 0.26
C VAL A 170 -6.62 -0.10 -0.69
N THR A 171 -5.46 -0.47 -0.16
CA THR A 171 -4.34 -0.93 -0.98
C THR A 171 -4.05 -2.40 -0.69
N THR A 172 -3.71 -3.18 -1.70
CA THR A 172 -3.12 -4.51 -1.49
C THR A 172 -1.76 -4.60 -2.16
N GLU A 173 -0.85 -5.25 -1.45
CA GLU A 173 0.42 -5.71 -2.01
C GLU A 173 0.29 -7.12 -2.61
N GLY A 174 1.22 -7.45 -3.51
CA GLY A 174 1.22 -8.73 -4.22
C GLY A 174 0.09 -8.85 -5.23
N PHE A 175 -0.12 -10.07 -5.71
CA PHE A 175 -1.21 -10.42 -6.62
C PHE A 175 -1.69 -11.85 -6.39
N GLY A 176 -2.97 -12.14 -6.69
CA GLY A 176 -3.54 -13.48 -6.56
C GLY A 176 -4.51 -13.61 -5.38
N ASN A 177 -4.23 -14.50 -4.43
CA ASN A 177 -5.16 -14.87 -3.34
C ASN A 177 -5.65 -13.66 -2.51
N ASN A 178 -4.76 -12.69 -2.28
CA ASN A 178 -5.04 -11.44 -1.57
C ASN A 178 -6.15 -10.60 -2.24
N HIS A 179 -6.34 -10.72 -3.56
CA HIS A 179 -7.35 -9.93 -4.26
C HIS A 179 -8.79 -10.23 -3.82
N ILE A 180 -9.03 -11.40 -3.22
CA ILE A 180 -10.33 -11.73 -2.62
C ILE A 180 -10.55 -10.91 -1.33
N ASP A 181 -9.52 -10.79 -0.49
CA ASP A 181 -9.56 -9.96 0.71
C ASP A 181 -9.75 -8.50 0.32
N PHE A 182 -8.94 -8.02 -0.61
CA PHE A 182 -8.99 -6.67 -1.17
C PHE A 182 -10.39 -6.29 -1.67
N ALA A 183 -10.98 -7.15 -2.50
CA ALA A 183 -12.34 -6.95 -3.01
C ALA A 183 -13.37 -6.94 -1.87
N SER A 184 -13.21 -7.83 -0.87
CA SER A 184 -14.09 -7.90 0.28
C SER A 184 -13.93 -6.70 1.23
N HIS A 185 -12.72 -6.18 1.40
CA HIS A 185 -12.43 -4.98 2.17
C HIS A 185 -13.14 -3.75 1.58
N ILE A 186 -13.02 -3.57 0.26
CA ILE A 186 -13.73 -2.52 -0.47
C ILE A 186 -15.25 -2.69 -0.35
N GLU A 187 -15.76 -3.91 -0.53
CA GLU A 187 -17.20 -4.18 -0.39
C GLU A 187 -17.70 -3.85 1.01
N GLN A 188 -17.00 -4.30 2.05
CA GLN A 188 -17.43 -4.06 3.42
C GLN A 188 -17.44 -2.57 3.74
N ILE A 189 -16.41 -1.82 3.39
CA ILE A 189 -16.41 -0.36 3.61
C ILE A 189 -17.51 0.32 2.78
N GLY A 190 -17.64 -0.04 1.49
CA GLY A 190 -18.66 0.52 0.60
C GLY A 190 -20.10 0.24 1.02
N MET A 191 -20.39 -0.90 1.65
CA MET A 191 -21.71 -1.23 2.20
C MET A 191 -22.17 -0.24 3.29
N ARG A 192 -21.26 0.52 3.88
CA ARG A 192 -21.54 1.56 4.89
C ARG A 192 -21.72 2.95 4.28
N GLY A 193 -21.75 3.06 2.94
CA GLY A 193 -21.92 4.33 2.22
C GLY A 193 -20.64 5.17 2.13
N ILE A 194 -19.48 4.59 2.45
CA ILE A 194 -18.18 5.26 2.38
C ILE A 194 -17.57 4.99 1.00
N PRO A 195 -17.27 6.01 0.17
CA PRO A 195 -16.57 5.84 -1.09
C PRO A 195 -15.15 5.30 -0.87
N VAL A 196 -14.74 4.34 -1.71
CA VAL A 196 -13.46 3.64 -1.57
C VAL A 196 -12.68 3.67 -2.87
N VAL A 197 -11.43 4.17 -2.82
CA VAL A 197 -10.47 4.01 -3.92
C VAL A 197 -9.60 2.79 -3.63
N GLY A 198 -9.69 1.78 -4.49
CA GLY A 198 -8.84 0.60 -4.45
C GLY A 198 -7.54 0.81 -5.21
N MET A 199 -6.40 0.39 -4.64
CA MET A 199 -5.09 0.46 -5.27
C MET A 199 -4.40 -0.90 -5.24
N SER A 200 -4.02 -1.41 -6.40
CA SER A 200 -3.35 -2.71 -6.53
C SER A 200 -2.56 -2.77 -7.82
N TYR A 201 -1.52 -3.61 -7.85
CA TYR A 201 -1.05 -4.14 -9.12
C TYR A 201 -2.12 -5.08 -9.69
N CYS A 202 -2.70 -4.72 -10.84
CA CYS A 202 -3.71 -5.52 -11.53
C CYS A 202 -3.18 -5.95 -12.89
N ALA A 203 -2.93 -4.99 -13.78
CA ALA A 203 -2.41 -5.21 -15.13
C ALA A 203 -3.15 -6.32 -15.89
N VAL A 204 -2.46 -7.04 -16.80
CA VAL A 204 -3.08 -8.09 -17.64
C VAL A 204 -3.70 -9.21 -16.78
N GLN A 205 -3.10 -9.52 -15.64
CA GLN A 205 -3.52 -10.58 -14.72
C GLN A 205 -4.75 -10.19 -13.88
N GLY A 206 -5.00 -8.89 -13.73
CA GLY A 206 -5.96 -8.32 -12.78
C GLY A 206 -7.39 -8.20 -13.27
N ALA A 207 -7.70 -8.66 -14.49
CA ALA A 207 -9.07 -8.66 -15.04
C ALA A 207 -10.08 -9.43 -14.15
N LEU A 208 -9.60 -10.26 -13.22
CA LEU A 208 -10.41 -10.99 -12.23
C LEU A 208 -10.77 -10.15 -10.99
N VAL A 209 -10.12 -9.02 -10.75
CA VAL A 209 -10.16 -8.28 -9.47
C VAL A 209 -11.38 -7.37 -9.37
N VAL A 210 -11.83 -6.74 -10.47
CA VAL A 210 -12.97 -5.81 -10.46
C VAL A 210 -14.29 -6.58 -10.65
N GLY A 211 -14.91 -6.99 -9.53
CA GLY A 211 -16.07 -7.88 -9.57
C GLY A 211 -17.33 -7.37 -8.87
N ASN A 212 -17.21 -6.59 -7.79
CA ASN A 212 -18.36 -6.14 -7.00
C ASN A 212 -18.72 -4.68 -7.28
N LYS A 213 -19.95 -4.29 -6.94
CA LYS A 213 -20.50 -2.96 -7.25
C LYS A 213 -19.81 -1.78 -6.52
N TYR A 214 -19.01 -2.07 -5.49
CA TYR A 214 -18.29 -1.05 -4.72
C TYR A 214 -16.88 -0.80 -5.25
N MET A 215 -16.37 -1.66 -6.15
CA MET A 215 -15.05 -1.51 -6.78
C MET A 215 -15.12 -0.61 -8.02
N GLN A 216 -15.77 0.54 -7.90
CA GLN A 216 -15.91 1.50 -8.98
C GLN A 216 -14.62 2.30 -9.22
N TYR A 217 -13.96 2.69 -8.14
CA TYR A 217 -12.80 3.59 -8.15
C TYR A 217 -11.53 2.78 -7.93
N MET A 218 -10.71 2.65 -8.98
CA MET A 218 -9.54 1.79 -8.99
C MET A 218 -8.34 2.51 -9.60
N VAL A 219 -7.18 2.38 -8.95
CA VAL A 219 -5.89 2.83 -9.45
C VAL A 219 -4.96 1.62 -9.58
N ASP A 220 -4.52 1.35 -10.81
CA ASP A 220 -3.54 0.30 -11.08
C ASP A 220 -2.13 0.81 -10.81
N ASN A 221 -1.36 0.04 -10.04
CA ASN A 221 0.04 0.30 -9.70
C ASN A 221 1.03 -0.21 -10.76
N ASN A 222 0.56 -0.80 -11.86
CA ASN A 222 1.43 -1.31 -12.91
C ASN A 222 2.32 -0.23 -13.55
N LYS A 223 3.64 -0.42 -13.49
CA LYS A 223 4.62 0.34 -14.29
C LYS A 223 5.15 -0.48 -15.45
N SER A 224 4.99 -1.80 -15.41
CA SER A 224 5.48 -2.67 -16.49
C SER A 224 4.84 -2.31 -17.83
N GLU A 225 5.66 -2.07 -18.85
CA GLU A 225 5.18 -1.79 -20.20
C GLU A 225 4.29 -2.92 -20.75
N ALA A 226 4.68 -4.17 -20.50
CA ALA A 226 3.93 -5.35 -20.91
C ALA A 226 2.73 -5.65 -19.99
N GLY A 227 2.57 -4.91 -18.89
CA GLY A 227 1.50 -5.15 -17.93
C GLY A 227 1.67 -6.45 -17.15
N ILE A 228 2.90 -6.84 -16.80
CA ILE A 228 3.21 -8.12 -16.15
C ILE A 228 3.98 -7.97 -14.84
N GLU A 229 3.93 -9.02 -14.01
CA GLU A 229 4.86 -9.18 -12.90
C GLU A 229 6.19 -9.60 -13.51
N ASN A 230 7.13 -8.65 -13.54
CA ASN A 230 8.38 -8.75 -14.29
C ASN A 230 9.56 -9.18 -13.42
N GLU A 231 9.30 -9.62 -12.18
CA GLU A 231 10.29 -10.03 -11.18
C GLU A 231 11.33 -8.94 -10.82
N ILE A 232 11.09 -7.68 -11.20
CA ILE A 232 11.93 -6.55 -10.81
C ILE A 232 11.40 -5.98 -9.50
N LEU A 233 12.20 -6.10 -8.46
CA LEU A 233 11.87 -5.66 -7.11
C LEU A 233 11.27 -4.24 -7.07
N GLY A 234 10.05 -4.13 -6.57
CA GLY A 234 9.34 -2.85 -6.37
C GLY A 234 8.83 -2.17 -7.65
N ASN A 235 8.99 -2.75 -8.84
CA ASN A 235 8.63 -2.06 -10.09
C ASN A 235 7.14 -1.69 -10.15
N ASN A 236 6.26 -2.53 -9.62
CA ASN A 236 4.81 -2.37 -9.65
C ASN A 236 4.22 -2.08 -8.25
N THR A 237 5.01 -1.55 -7.31
CA THR A 237 4.48 -1.07 -6.02
C THR A 237 3.88 0.33 -6.16
N LEU A 238 3.21 0.81 -5.12
CA LEU A 238 2.66 2.17 -5.06
C LEU A 238 3.80 3.21 -5.11
N CYS A 239 3.63 4.23 -5.94
CA CYS A 239 4.53 5.35 -6.15
C CYS A 239 3.79 6.69 -5.99
N PRO A 240 4.51 7.82 -5.88
CA PRO A 240 3.87 9.14 -5.76
C PRO A 240 2.84 9.44 -6.85
N GLU A 241 3.12 9.09 -8.11
CA GLU A 241 2.16 9.24 -9.22
C GLU A 241 0.84 8.49 -9.03
N ASP A 242 0.82 7.38 -8.28
CA ASP A 242 -0.41 6.64 -7.99
C ASP A 242 -1.18 7.28 -6.84
N ALA A 243 -0.46 7.76 -5.83
CA ALA A 243 -1.03 8.44 -4.67
C ALA A 243 -1.80 9.71 -5.09
N VAL A 244 -1.21 10.53 -5.96
CA VAL A 244 -1.86 11.72 -6.53
C VAL A 244 -3.16 11.34 -7.26
N ARG A 245 -3.10 10.31 -8.12
CA ARG A 245 -4.27 9.81 -8.86
C ARG A 245 -5.36 9.29 -7.93
N ALA A 246 -4.98 8.54 -6.89
CA ALA A 246 -5.91 7.98 -5.93
C ALA A 246 -6.59 9.08 -5.10
N LEU A 247 -5.82 10.05 -4.61
CA LEU A 247 -6.35 11.15 -3.82
C LEU A 247 -7.30 12.03 -4.63
N ALA A 248 -6.93 12.39 -5.86
CA ALA A 248 -7.82 13.11 -6.77
C ALA A 248 -9.13 12.34 -7.01
N MET A 249 -9.04 11.04 -7.29
CA MET A 249 -10.20 10.17 -7.49
C MET A 249 -11.09 10.09 -6.25
N LEU A 250 -10.52 9.98 -5.04
CA LEU A 250 -11.29 9.92 -3.80
C LEU A 250 -12.01 11.25 -3.54
N LYS A 251 -11.36 12.39 -3.79
CA LYS A 251 -11.99 13.71 -3.65
C LYS A 251 -13.21 13.86 -4.57
N THR A 252 -13.07 13.50 -5.85
CA THR A 252 -14.18 13.50 -6.81
C THR A 252 -15.32 12.57 -6.36
N ALA A 253 -14.98 11.36 -5.88
CA ALA A 253 -15.98 10.42 -5.37
C ALA A 253 -16.72 10.96 -4.13
N MET A 254 -16.01 11.57 -3.17
CA MET A 254 -16.60 12.19 -1.98
C MET A 254 -17.44 13.44 -2.31
N ALA A 255 -17.14 14.12 -3.41
CA ALA A 255 -17.95 15.24 -3.92
C ALA A 255 -19.24 14.78 -4.62
N GLY A 256 -19.41 13.47 -4.86
CA GLY A 256 -20.54 12.92 -5.61
C GLY A 256 -20.49 13.21 -7.10
N GLU A 257 -19.32 13.59 -7.62
CA GLU A 257 -19.08 13.80 -9.04
C GLU A 257 -18.92 12.46 -9.77
N ASP A 258 -19.23 12.44 -11.06
CA ASP A 258 -19.17 11.22 -11.84
C ASP A 258 -17.71 10.83 -12.12
N VAL A 259 -17.32 9.63 -11.65
CA VAL A 259 -16.05 9.01 -11.99
C VAL A 259 -16.37 7.78 -12.83
N LYS A 260 -15.84 7.77 -14.05
CA LYS A 260 -15.97 6.63 -14.97
C LYS A 260 -15.54 5.35 -14.25
N ALA A 261 -16.43 4.36 -14.23
CA ALA A 261 -16.16 3.07 -13.61
C ALA A 261 -14.95 2.38 -14.23
N ALA A 262 -14.18 1.67 -13.40
CA ALA A 262 -13.02 0.91 -13.82
C ALA A 262 -13.36 -0.11 -14.93
N GLU A 263 -12.49 -0.21 -15.93
CA GLU A 263 -12.63 -1.16 -17.03
C GLU A 263 -12.33 -2.59 -16.53
N LYS A 264 -13.09 -3.59 -17.01
CA LYS A 264 -12.88 -5.00 -16.64
C LYS A 264 -11.59 -5.61 -17.21
N LYS A 265 -11.02 -4.98 -18.22
CA LYS A 265 -9.77 -5.38 -18.85
C LYS A 265 -8.77 -4.26 -18.67
N TRP A 266 -7.52 -4.63 -18.46
CA TRP A 266 -6.46 -3.66 -18.36
C TRP A 266 -6.31 -2.87 -19.66
N ASN A 267 -6.18 -1.56 -19.51
CA ASN A 267 -6.00 -0.60 -20.59
C ASN A 267 -4.93 0.40 -20.16
N PRO A 268 -3.73 0.38 -20.78
CA PRO A 268 -2.64 1.26 -20.37
C PRO A 268 -2.97 2.75 -20.53
N ASN A 269 -3.90 3.10 -21.42
CA ASN A 269 -4.28 4.48 -21.67
C ASN A 269 -5.02 5.13 -20.50
N VAL A 270 -5.66 4.34 -19.62
CA VAL A 270 -6.40 4.87 -18.46
C VAL A 270 -5.47 5.67 -17.54
N LYS A 271 -4.22 5.22 -17.37
CA LYS A 271 -3.22 5.97 -16.59
C LYS A 271 -2.96 7.34 -17.22
N SER A 272 -2.62 7.38 -18.51
CA SER A 272 -2.29 8.63 -19.21
C SER A 272 -3.46 9.61 -19.22
N THR A 273 -4.69 9.14 -19.49
CA THR A 273 -5.88 9.99 -19.45
C THR A 273 -6.14 10.57 -18.06
N ASN A 274 -5.99 9.77 -16.99
CA ASN A 274 -6.15 10.29 -15.63
C ASN A 274 -5.10 11.35 -15.30
N VAL A 275 -3.85 11.15 -15.72
CA VAL A 275 -2.77 12.13 -15.53
C VAL A 275 -3.13 13.44 -16.24
N GLU A 276 -3.47 13.40 -17.52
CA GLU A 276 -3.84 14.60 -18.31
C GLU A 276 -5.01 15.37 -17.66
N LEU A 277 -6.02 14.65 -17.16
CA LEU A 277 -7.18 15.26 -16.48
C LEU A 277 -6.78 15.96 -15.17
N ILE A 278 -5.94 15.31 -14.36
CA ILE A 278 -5.48 15.87 -13.08
C ILE A 278 -4.56 17.07 -13.34
N GLU A 279 -3.59 16.95 -14.25
CA GLU A 279 -2.70 18.07 -14.60
C GLU A 279 -3.51 19.28 -15.12
N SER A 280 -4.54 19.02 -15.93
CA SER A 280 -5.43 20.08 -16.44
C SER A 280 -6.27 20.73 -15.34
N ALA A 281 -6.75 19.94 -14.37
CA ALA A 281 -7.61 20.43 -13.29
C ALA A 281 -6.84 21.21 -12.20
N TYR A 282 -5.63 20.73 -11.84
CA TYR A 282 -4.84 21.28 -10.73
C TYR A 282 -3.66 22.15 -11.19
N GLY A 283 -3.40 22.23 -12.50
CA GLY A 283 -2.31 23.04 -13.06
C GLY A 283 -0.91 22.61 -12.59
N THR A 284 -0.78 21.37 -12.09
CA THR A 284 0.44 20.81 -11.53
C THR A 284 0.85 19.60 -12.34
N LYS A 285 2.12 19.53 -12.73
CA LYS A 285 2.66 18.39 -13.49
C LYS A 285 2.87 17.20 -12.56
N ILE A 286 2.51 16.01 -13.02
CA ILE A 286 2.75 14.76 -12.31
C ILE A 286 4.02 14.12 -12.87
N ASP A 287 5.04 14.00 -12.03
CA ASP A 287 6.27 13.31 -12.41
C ASP A 287 6.03 11.79 -12.40
N LEU A 288 6.06 11.20 -13.59
CA LEU A 288 5.90 9.76 -13.76
C LEU A 288 7.22 9.05 -13.50
N VAL A 289 7.17 7.99 -12.70
CA VAL A 289 8.33 7.10 -12.54
C VAL A 289 8.50 6.28 -13.82
N GLY A 290 9.73 6.05 -14.24
CA GLY A 290 9.96 5.16 -15.37
C GLY A 290 9.76 3.70 -14.99
N ASN A 291 9.86 2.87 -16.02
CA ASN A 291 9.54 1.46 -15.95
C ASN A 291 10.82 0.61 -15.98
N GLU A 292 10.67 -0.68 -16.30
CA GLU A 292 11.78 -1.63 -16.36
C GLU A 292 12.88 -1.33 -17.39
N GLN A 293 12.68 -0.34 -18.26
CA GLN A 293 13.65 0.06 -19.29
C GLN A 293 14.62 1.13 -18.80
N GLU A 294 14.40 1.72 -17.62
CA GLU A 294 15.33 2.71 -17.05
C GLU A 294 16.66 2.09 -16.62
N LEU A 295 16.66 0.81 -16.26
CA LEU A 295 17.85 0.09 -15.82
C LEU A 295 18.37 -0.84 -16.93
N PRO A 296 19.70 -1.02 -17.05
CA PRO A 296 20.27 -1.99 -17.98
C PRO A 296 19.71 -3.39 -17.76
N MET A 297 19.25 -4.02 -18.84
CA MET A 297 18.69 -5.36 -18.77
C MET A 297 19.78 -6.39 -18.41
N SER A 298 19.56 -7.18 -17.35
CA SER A 298 20.47 -8.25 -16.98
C SER A 298 20.50 -9.37 -18.04
N GLU A 299 21.62 -10.08 -18.15
CA GLU A 299 21.74 -11.21 -19.08
C GLU A 299 20.68 -12.28 -18.83
N LYS A 300 20.43 -12.62 -17.56
CA LYS A 300 19.37 -13.57 -17.17
C LYS A 300 17.99 -13.12 -17.68
N ARG A 301 17.67 -11.83 -17.57
CA ARG A 301 16.39 -11.28 -18.03
C ARG A 301 16.32 -11.29 -19.55
N ARG A 302 17.39 -10.87 -20.23
CA ARG A 302 17.49 -10.92 -21.69
C ARG A 302 17.18 -12.33 -22.20
N LEU A 303 17.83 -13.37 -21.67
CA LEU A 303 17.62 -14.76 -22.09
C LEU A 303 16.19 -15.30 -21.84
N LYS A 304 15.46 -14.76 -20.86
CA LYS A 304 14.11 -15.21 -20.50
C LYS A 304 13.02 -14.52 -21.34
N TYR A 305 13.27 -13.29 -21.79
CA TYR A 305 12.26 -12.42 -22.43
C TYR A 305 12.63 -11.95 -23.85
N SER A 306 13.76 -12.39 -24.41
CA SER A 306 14.15 -12.21 -25.82
C SER A 306 13.52 -13.25 -26.74
#